data_AF-A0A349V0M3-F1
#
_entry.id   AF-A0A349V0M3-F1
#
_cell.length_a   1.000
_cell.length_b   1.000
_cell.length_c   1.000
_cell.angle_alpha   90.00
_cell.angle_beta   90.00
_cell.angle_gamma   90.00
#
_symmetry.space_group_name_H-M   'P 1'
#
loop_
_entity.id
_entity.type
_entity.pdbx_description
1 polymer ?
#
loop_
_entity_poly.entity_id
_entity_poly.type
_entity_poly.pdbx_seq_one_letter_code
_entity_poly.pdbx_strand_id
1 'polypeptide(L)' 'TVDRQYRHQGIGRALMEHAENWMRVRKVPKIQAMIRHDNLAVRGFYGRLNYRDGDVQLVQKWLNEETS' A
#
# COMPACT_ATOMS: atom_id res chain seq x y z
N THR A 1 -9.42 -1.59 0.42
CA THR A 1 -9.10 -3.03 0.27
C THR A 1 -10.11 -3.65 -0.66
N VAL A 2 -9.73 -4.55 -1.58
CA VAL A 2 -10.70 -5.23 -2.47
C VAL A 2 -11.31 -6.40 -1.70
N ASP A 3 -12.64 -6.49 -1.70
CA ASP A 3 -13.39 -7.61 -1.13
C ASP A 3 -12.85 -8.94 -1.67
N ARG A 4 -12.80 -9.97 -0.82
CA ARG A 4 -12.19 -11.26 -1.15
C ARG A 4 -12.76 -11.86 -2.44
N GLN A 5 -14.05 -11.70 -2.69
CA GLN A 5 -14.73 -12.24 -3.88
C GLN A 5 -14.29 -11.57 -5.19
N TYR A 6 -13.75 -10.34 -5.12
CA TYR A 6 -13.32 -9.55 -6.27
C TYR A 6 -11.79 -9.42 -6.39
N ARG A 7 -11.03 -10.16 -5.58
CA ARG A 7 -9.56 -10.19 -5.68
C ARG A 7 -9.12 -10.87 -6.97
N HIS A 8 -7.90 -10.56 -7.41
CA HIS A 8 -7.27 -11.13 -8.61
C HIS A 8 -7.93 -10.78 -9.96
N GLN A 9 -8.98 -9.95 -9.96
CA GLN A 9 -9.65 -9.46 -11.17
C GLN A 9 -9.04 -8.15 -11.70
N GLY A 10 -7.80 -7.81 -11.32
CA GLY A 10 -7.14 -6.58 -11.77
C GLY A 10 -7.64 -5.27 -11.13
N ILE A 11 -8.73 -5.27 -10.36
CA ILE A 11 -9.31 -4.07 -9.73
C ILE A 11 -8.28 -3.27 -8.94
N GLY A 12 -7.47 -3.93 -8.10
CA GLY A 12 -6.43 -3.27 -7.32
C GLY A 12 -5.38 -2.59 -8.20
N ARG A 13 -5.01 -3.19 -9.34
CA ARG A 13 -4.07 -2.61 -10.30
C ARG A 13 -4.68 -1.37 -10.95
N ALA A 14 -5.92 -1.46 -11.44
CA ALA A 14 -6.61 -0.35 -12.08
C ALA A 14 -6.77 0.86 -11.15
N LEU A 15 -7.09 0.61 -9.86
CA LEU A 15 -7.16 1.66 -8.85
C LEU A 15 -5.81 2.37 -8.65
N MET A 16 -4.71 1.60 -8.59
CA MET A 16 -3.37 2.17 -8.41
C MET A 16 -2.90 2.94 -9.63
N GLU A 17 -3.15 2.43 -10.84
CA GLU A 17 -2.83 3.15 -12.09
C GLU A 17 -3.58 4.49 -12.17
N HIS A 18 -4.85 4.51 -11.79
CA HIS A 18 -5.62 5.76 -11.76
C HIS A 18 -5.07 6.75 -10.72
N ALA A 19 -4.72 6.27 -9.52
CA ALA A 19 -4.13 7.10 -8.47
C ALA A 19 -2.77 7.67 -8.90
N GLU A 20 -1.89 6.84 -9.48
CA GLU A 20 -0.59 7.25 -10.00
C GLU A 20 -0.73 8.31 -11.10
N ASN A 21 -1.66 8.12 -12.04
CA ASN A 21 -1.93 9.10 -13.09
C ASN A 21 -2.42 10.44 -12.51
N TRP A 22 -3.35 10.39 -11.56
CA TRP A 22 -3.87 11.59 -10.89
C TRP A 22 -2.77 12.39 -10.19
N MET A 23 -1.82 11.69 -9.56
CA MET A 23 -0.65 12.28 -8.89
C MET A 23 0.37 12.84 -9.89
N ARG A 24 0.61 12.13 -11.00
CA ARG A 24 1.55 12.56 -12.06
C ARG A 24 1.11 13.87 -12.72
N VAL A 25 -0.18 14.00 -13.03
CA VAL A 25 -0.77 15.24 -13.57
C VAL A 25 -0.53 16.44 -12.63
N ARG A 26 -0.45 16.18 -11.32
CA ARG A 26 -0.21 17.18 -10.27
C ARG A 26 1.26 17.37 -9.92
N LYS A 27 2.17 16.72 -10.65
CA LYS A 27 3.63 16.77 -10.41
C LYS A 27 4.02 16.31 -8.99
N VAL A 28 3.24 15.40 -8.40
CA VAL A 28 3.60 14.77 -7.14
C VAL A 28 4.79 13.84 -7.39
N PRO A 29 5.91 13.99 -6.66
CA PRO A 29 7.15 13.29 -7.00
C PRO A 29 7.18 11.83 -6.52
N LYS A 30 6.33 11.43 -5.57
CA LYS A 30 6.39 10.11 -4.94
C LYS A 30 5.06 9.68 -4.31
N ILE A 31 4.82 8.37 -4.31
CA ILE A 31 3.80 7.70 -3.51
C ILE A 31 4.48 6.76 -2.51
N GLN A 32 4.01 6.74 -1.26
CA GLN A 32 4.48 5.79 -0.24
C GLN A 32 3.29 5.04 0.35
N ALA A 33 3.48 3.74 0.58
CA ALA A 33 2.52 2.88 1.25
C ALA A 33 3.23 2.15 2.40
N MET A 34 2.59 2.10 3.56
CA MET A 34 3.08 1.35 4.71
C MET A 34 2.44 -0.02 4.70
N ILE A 35 3.27 -1.05 4.51
CA ILE A 35 2.82 -2.44 4.40
C ILE A 35 3.49 -3.22 5.53
N ARG A 36 2.73 -3.99 6.30
CA ARG A 36 3.33 -4.88 7.30
C ARG A 36 4.22 -5.92 6.63
N HIS A 37 5.39 -6.15 7.21
CA HIS A 37 6.44 -6.98 6.61
C HIS A 37 6.01 -8.43 6.33
N ASP A 38 5.15 -8.97 7.20
CA ASP A 38 4.60 -10.33 7.17
C ASP A 38 3.45 -10.51 6.16
N ASN A 39 2.89 -9.42 5.61
CA ASN A 39 1.84 -9.51 4.61
C ASN A 39 2.42 -9.74 3.20
N LEU A 40 2.94 -10.94 2.97
CA LEU A 40 3.60 -11.33 1.72
C LEU A 40 2.70 -11.16 0.48
N ALA A 41 1.38 -11.38 0.64
CA ALA A 41 0.43 -11.20 -0.46
C ALA A 41 0.33 -9.74 -0.92
N VAL A 42 0.26 -8.79 0.02
CA VAL A 42 0.22 -7.36 -0.29
C VAL A 42 1.59 -6.87 -0.77
N ARG A 43 2.69 -7.35 -0.19
CA ARG A 43 4.05 -7.05 -0.68
C ARG A 43 4.23 -7.50 -2.14
N GLY A 44 3.83 -8.73 -2.47
CA GLY A 44 3.89 -9.23 -3.84
C GLY A 44 2.95 -8.48 -4.81
N PHE A 45 1.81 -7.98 -4.33
CA PHE A 45 0.96 -7.10 -5.11
C PHE A 45 1.67 -5.78 -5.47
N TYR A 46 2.21 -5.06 -4.49
CA TYR A 46 2.90 -3.78 -4.73
C TYR A 46 4.23 -3.96 -5.48
N GLY A 47 4.95 -5.07 -5.27
CA GLY A 47 6.14 -5.41 -6.06
C GLY A 47 5.84 -5.56 -7.56
N ARG A 48 4.68 -6.16 -7.92
CA ARG A 48 4.20 -6.23 -9.32
C ARG A 48 3.76 -4.88 -9.91
N LEU A 49 3.62 -3.85 -9.08
CA LEU A 49 3.40 -2.46 -9.47
C LEU A 49 4.70 -1.64 -9.47
N ASN A 50 5.86 -2.28 -9.33
CA ASN A 50 7.18 -1.64 -9.27
C ASN A 50 7.37 -0.69 -8.09
N TYR A 51 6.59 -0.88 -7.02
CA TYR A 51 6.93 -0.28 -5.72
C TYR A 51 8.14 -1.01 -5.16
N ARG A 52 9.04 -0.25 -4.54
CA ARG A 52 10.26 -0.76 -3.92
C ARG A 52 10.19 -0.56 -2.41
N ASP A 53 10.84 -1.44 -1.67
CA ASP A 53 11.00 -1.28 -0.24
C ASP A 53 11.71 0.07 0.03
N GLY A 54 11.16 0.84 0.97
CA GLY A 54 11.75 2.10 1.41
C GLY A 54 12.59 1.88 2.66
N ASP A 55 13.68 2.62 2.78
CA ASP A 55 14.47 2.69 4.01
C ASP A 55 13.80 3.65 4.99
N VAL A 56 12.82 3.15 5.75
CA VAL A 56 12.01 3.94 6.68
C VAL A 56 11.88 3.25 8.03
N GLN A 57 12.09 3.99 9.12
CA GLN A 57 11.79 3.52 10.47
C GLN A 57 10.35 3.92 10.84
N LEU A 58 9.49 2.93 11.08
CA LEU A 58 8.17 3.16 11.65
C LEU A 58 8.23 3.03 13.17
N VAL A 59 7.89 4.10 13.88
CA VAL A 59 7.77 4.11 15.35
C VAL A 59 6.30 4.24 15.76
N GLN A 60 5.92 3.60 16.86
CA GLN A 60 4.58 3.70 17.45
C GLN A 60 4.68 3.59 18.98
N LYS A 61 3.78 4.29 19.69
CA LYS A 61 3.62 4.16 21.15
C LYS A 61 2.13 4.12 21.46
N TRP A 62 1.69 3.06 22.12
CA TRP A 62 0.35 3.01 22.69
C TRP A 62 0.31 3.93 23.92
N LEU A 63 -0.72 4.77 24.02
CA LEU A 63 -0.84 5.76 25.10
C LEU A 63 -1.73 5.29 26.24
N ASN A 64 -2.62 4.33 25.98
CA ASN A 64 -3.47 3.69 26.96
C ASN A 64 -3.38 2.17 26.78
N GLU A 65 -3.13 1.43 27.87
CA GLU A 65 -3.31 -0.01 27.92
C GLU A 65 -4.76 -0.32 28.29
N GLU A 66 -5.68 -0.29 27.33
CA GLU A 66 -6.91 -1.06 27.50
C GLU A 66 -6.65 -2.48 26.99
N THR A 67 -5.96 -3.24 27.83
CA THR A 67 -6.11 -4.69 27.82
C THR A 67 -7.47 -4.96 28.45
N SER A 68 -8.48 -5.27 27.64
CA SER A 68 -9.67 -5.99 28.05
C SER A 68 -9.77 -7.27 27.23
#